data_AF-A0A674PC51-F1
#
_entry.id   AF-A0A674PC51-F1
#
_cell.length_a   1.000
_cell.length_b   1.000
_cell.length_c   1.000
_cell.angle_alpha   90.00
_cell.angle_beta   90.00
_cell.angle_gamma   90.00
#
_symmetry.space_group_name_H-M   'P 1'
#
loop_
_entity.id
_entity.type
_entity.pdbx_description
1 polymer ?
#
loop_
_entity_poly.entity_id
_entity_poly.type
_entity_poly.pdbx_seq_one_letter_code
_entity_poly.pdbx_strand_id
1 'polypeptide(L)'
;MTPAVTGRTPLTFLFSADWIDVANNLLRQCHTNPRVRKMTDCDADVFIALYENILGKRFQVNRSQEDDIHNVQSVIDSLSLDYLQISLSHITGENVIRGDKDSIKNLLEIFDGLLEYLKEEMIEESQNGGSHHSPFLFFSVFFCYNF
;
A
#
# COMPACT_ATOMS: atom_id res chain seq x y z
N MET A 1 -14.99 -1.70 31.36
CA MET A 1 -14.50 -2.65 30.36
C MET A 1 -15.58 -2.89 29.32
N THR A 2 -15.39 -2.36 28.13
CA THR A 2 -16.05 -2.79 26.88
C THR A 2 -15.01 -2.58 25.76
N PRO A 3 -14.79 -3.57 24.86
CA PRO A 3 -13.91 -3.36 23.73
C PRO A 3 -14.68 -2.59 22.66
N ALA A 4 -14.13 -1.47 22.20
CA ALA A 4 -14.60 -0.82 20.99
C ALA A 4 -14.14 -1.67 19.81
N VAL A 5 -15.09 -2.37 19.19
CA VAL A 5 -14.92 -2.98 17.87
C VAL A 5 -14.64 -1.84 16.89
N THR A 6 -13.38 -1.65 16.51
CA THR A 6 -12.98 -0.80 15.39
C THR A 6 -13.27 -1.54 14.09
N GLY A 7 -14.55 -1.74 13.81
CA GLY A 7 -15.02 -2.01 12.44
C GLY A 7 -15.02 -0.67 11.72
N ARG A 8 -14.10 -0.49 10.78
CA ARG A 8 -14.11 0.71 9.93
C ARG A 8 -15.42 0.71 9.15
N THR A 9 -16.16 1.82 9.25
CA THR A 9 -17.37 2.02 8.47
C THR A 9 -16.99 2.21 6.99
N PRO A 10 -17.64 1.52 6.05
CA PRO A 10 -17.33 1.56 4.61
C PRO A 10 -17.62 2.91 3.92
N LEU A 11 -17.96 3.97 4.67
CA LEU A 11 -18.38 5.28 4.14
C LEU A 11 -17.35 6.41 4.32
N THR A 12 -16.20 6.17 4.96
CA THR A 12 -15.13 7.18 5.05
C THR A 12 -14.33 7.35 3.76
N PHE A 13 -14.55 6.49 2.76
CA PHE A 13 -13.85 6.50 1.46
C PHE A 13 -14.33 7.58 0.47
N LEU A 14 -15.39 8.35 0.76
CA LEU A 14 -16.03 9.22 -0.25
C LEU A 14 -15.87 10.73 -0.08
N PHE A 15 -15.08 11.22 0.89
CA PHE A 15 -14.82 12.66 1.01
C PHE A 15 -13.34 12.92 1.27
N SER A 16 -12.62 13.32 0.22
CA SER A 16 -11.24 13.85 0.24
C SER A 16 -10.39 13.29 1.38
N ALA A 17 -9.97 12.03 1.26
CA ALA A 17 -9.03 11.45 2.21
C ALA A 17 -7.82 12.40 2.33
N ASP A 18 -7.53 12.84 3.55
CA ASP A 18 -6.22 13.43 3.79
C ASP A 18 -5.21 12.32 3.58
N TRP A 19 -4.42 12.42 2.52
CA TRP A 19 -3.42 11.41 2.18
C TRP A 19 -2.39 11.21 3.28
N ILE A 20 -2.23 12.21 4.14
CA ILE A 20 -1.44 12.09 5.36
C ILE A 20 -2.09 11.10 6.34
N ASP A 21 -3.42 11.10 6.46
CA ASP A 21 -4.15 10.14 7.29
C ASP A 21 -4.08 8.73 6.70
N VAL A 22 -4.18 8.58 5.37
CA VAL A 22 -3.99 7.28 4.69
C VAL A 22 -2.59 6.73 4.97
N ALA A 23 -1.56 7.54 4.76
CA ALA A 23 -0.17 7.13 5.00
C ALA A 23 0.07 6.76 6.47
N ASN A 24 -0.35 7.62 7.42
CA ASN A 24 -0.20 7.32 8.85
C ASN A 24 -1.01 6.09 9.27
N ASN A 25 -2.18 5.87 8.67
CA ASN A 25 -2.99 4.71 8.94
C ASN A 25 -2.32 3.42 8.44
N LEU A 26 -1.77 3.41 7.23
CA LEU A 26 -0.95 2.32 6.70
C LEU A 26 0.22 1.98 7.63
N LEU A 27 0.98 2.99 8.02
CA LEU A 27 2.14 2.84 8.91
C LEU A 27 1.76 2.27 10.28
N ARG A 28 0.67 2.77 10.88
CA ARG A 28 0.14 2.24 12.15
C ARG A 28 -0.26 0.76 12.05
N GLN A 29 -0.92 0.38 10.96
CA GLN A 29 -1.33 -1.01 10.76
C GLN A 29 -0.14 -1.94 10.50
N CYS A 30 0.95 -1.41 9.95
CA CYS A 30 2.22 -2.12 9.75
C CYS A 30 3.13 -2.08 10.99
N HIS A 31 2.68 -1.49 12.11
CA HIS A 31 3.49 -1.25 13.31
C HIS A 31 4.83 -0.52 13.05
N THR A 32 4.86 0.35 12.04
CA THR A 32 6.03 1.16 11.70
C THR A 32 5.94 2.54 12.36
N ASN A 33 7.10 3.08 12.75
CA ASN A 33 7.22 4.35 13.49
C ASN A 33 7.40 5.66 12.69
N PRO A 34 7.53 5.70 11.34
CA PRO A 34 7.54 6.99 10.64
C PRO A 34 6.21 7.71 10.84
N ARG A 35 6.26 9.04 11.05
CA ARG A 35 5.06 9.86 11.14
C ARG A 35 5.06 10.87 10.02
N VAL A 36 4.20 10.64 9.03
CA VAL A 36 4.02 11.51 7.88
C VAL A 36 3.26 12.76 8.33
N ARG A 37 3.81 13.95 8.07
CA ARG A 37 3.17 15.25 8.35
C ARG A 37 2.83 16.01 7.07
N LYS A 38 3.52 15.69 5.98
CA LYS A 38 3.28 16.18 4.62
C LYS A 38 3.54 15.04 3.64
N MET A 39 2.95 15.13 2.45
CA MET A 39 3.12 14.09 1.41
C MET A 39 4.58 13.80 1.06
N THR A 40 5.45 14.80 1.10
CA THR A 40 6.88 14.63 0.81
C THR A 40 7.68 13.99 1.95
N ASP A 41 7.04 13.65 3.07
CA ASP A 41 7.64 12.78 4.10
C ASP A 41 7.50 11.29 3.72
N CYS A 42 6.76 10.95 2.66
CA CYS A 42 6.72 9.60 2.10
C CYS A 42 7.94 9.39 1.21
N ASP A 43 9.07 9.04 1.82
CA ASP A 43 10.34 8.74 1.16
C ASP A 43 10.52 7.24 0.88
N ALA A 44 11.70 6.86 0.38
CA ALA A 44 12.02 5.45 0.10
C ALA A 44 11.84 4.56 1.33
N ASP A 45 12.28 5.01 2.51
CA ASP A 45 12.20 4.24 3.74
C ASP A 45 10.74 3.93 4.12
N VAL A 46 9.82 4.88 3.89
CA VAL A 46 8.38 4.66 4.10
C VAL A 46 7.85 3.54 3.20
N PHE A 47 8.11 3.59 1.89
CA PHE A 47 7.57 2.61 0.96
C PHE A 47 8.23 1.24 1.07
N ILE A 48 9.53 1.20 1.35
CA ILE A 48 10.24 -0.06 1.66
C ILE A 48 9.65 -0.67 2.92
N ALA A 49 9.47 0.10 3.99
CA ALA A 49 8.89 -0.41 5.23
C ALA A 49 7.46 -0.92 5.03
N LEU A 50 6.62 -0.23 4.25
CA LEU A 50 5.29 -0.72 3.89
C LEU A 50 5.37 -2.04 3.12
N TYR A 51 6.21 -2.12 2.09
CA TYR A 51 6.41 -3.36 1.33
C TYR A 51 6.82 -4.54 2.22
N GLU A 52 7.85 -4.36 3.04
CA GLU A 52 8.37 -5.42 3.90
C GLU A 52 7.36 -5.88 4.95
N ASN A 53 6.58 -4.97 5.53
CA ASN A 53 5.62 -5.29 6.58
C ASN A 53 4.31 -5.88 6.02
N ILE A 54 3.86 -5.40 4.87
CA ILE A 54 2.62 -5.89 4.24
C ILE A 54 2.86 -7.27 3.61
N LEU A 55 3.98 -7.45 2.91
CA LEU A 55 4.25 -8.67 2.14
C LEU A 55 5.13 -9.68 2.87
N GLY A 56 5.72 -9.31 4.01
CA GLY A 56 6.61 -10.17 4.80
C GLY A 56 7.92 -10.55 4.10
N LYS A 57 8.22 -9.95 2.94
CA LYS A 57 9.44 -10.19 2.18
C LYS A 57 10.46 -9.12 2.51
N ARG A 58 11.64 -9.55 2.99
CA ARG A 58 12.78 -8.65 3.17
C ARG A 58 13.36 -8.28 1.83
N PHE A 59 13.44 -6.99 1.56
CA PHE A 59 14.09 -6.49 0.38
C PHE A 59 15.61 -6.51 0.63
N GLN A 60 16.41 -7.03 -0.31
CA GLN A 60 17.87 -6.87 -0.24
C GLN A 60 18.21 -5.44 -0.67
N VAL A 61 17.91 -4.48 0.20
CA VAL A 61 18.14 -3.05 -0.05
C VAL A 61 19.65 -2.80 -0.12
N ASN A 62 20.13 -2.35 -1.27
CA ASN A 62 21.44 -1.72 -1.37
C ASN A 62 21.31 -0.31 -0.78
N ARG A 63 21.86 -0.09 0.41
CA ARG A 63 21.74 1.17 1.18
C ARG A 63 22.77 2.21 0.75
N SER A 64 22.80 2.57 -0.54
CA SER A 64 23.51 3.76 -1.02
C SER A 64 22.51 4.89 -1.26
N GLN A 65 22.88 6.12 -0.91
CA GLN A 65 22.05 7.33 -1.07
C GLN A 65 21.71 7.65 -2.55
N GLU A 66 22.37 6.98 -3.51
CA GLU A 66 22.10 7.09 -4.95
C GLU A 66 21.03 6.07 -5.45
N ASP A 67 20.56 5.17 -4.58
CA ASP A 67 19.71 4.03 -4.95
C ASP A 67 18.23 4.16 -4.53
N ASP A 68 17.80 5.25 -3.90
CA ASP A 68 16.40 5.39 -3.43
C ASP A 68 15.37 5.30 -4.57
N ILE A 69 15.70 5.88 -5.73
CA ILE A 69 14.89 5.77 -6.94
C ILE A 69 14.82 4.31 -7.39
N HIS A 70 15.94 3.60 -7.39
CA HIS A 70 16.02 2.19 -7.80
C HIS A 70 15.31 1.26 -6.81
N ASN A 71 15.42 1.53 -5.52
CA ASN A 71 14.76 0.78 -4.45
C ASN A 71 13.23 0.92 -4.56
N VAL A 72 12.73 2.16 -4.70
CA VAL A 72 11.29 2.39 -4.90
C VAL A 72 10.81 1.83 -6.23
N GLN A 73 11.60 1.95 -7.30
CA GLN A 73 11.24 1.37 -8.59
C GLN A 73 11.14 -0.15 -8.50
N SER A 74 12.04 -0.82 -7.77
CA SER A 74 11.98 -2.27 -7.60
C SER A 74 10.79 -2.72 -6.75
N VAL A 75 10.37 -1.90 -5.78
CA VAL A 75 9.10 -2.09 -5.06
C VAL A 75 7.93 -2.03 -6.04
N ILE A 76 7.86 -0.99 -6.88
CA ILE A 76 6.79 -0.82 -7.90
C ILE A 76 6.79 -2.00 -8.88
N ASP A 77 7.96 -2.41 -9.38
CA ASP A 77 8.08 -3.50 -10.34
C ASP A 77 7.64 -4.83 -9.73
N SER A 78 8.00 -5.11 -8.47
CA SER A 78 7.51 -6.31 -7.76
C SER A 78 6.00 -6.25 -7.54
N LEU A 79 5.44 -5.10 -7.15
CA LEU A 79 3.99 -4.94 -7.03
C LEU A 79 3.30 -5.20 -8.38
N SER A 80 3.84 -4.67 -9.47
CA SER A 80 3.31 -4.84 -10.82
C SER A 80 3.39 -6.29 -11.30
N LEU A 81 4.53 -6.95 -11.14
CA LEU A 81 4.80 -8.27 -11.73
C LEU A 81 4.33 -9.42 -10.84
N ASP A 82 4.59 -9.35 -9.54
CA ASP A 82 4.40 -10.48 -8.62
C ASP A 82 3.01 -10.48 -7.99
N TYR A 83 2.41 -9.29 -7.80
CA TYR A 83 1.14 -9.13 -7.12
C TYR A 83 0.06 -8.73 -8.11
N LEU A 84 -0.01 -7.46 -8.52
CA LEU A 84 -1.16 -6.92 -9.25
C LEU A 84 -1.34 -7.50 -10.66
N GLN A 85 -0.24 -7.93 -11.29
CA GLN A 85 -0.18 -8.38 -12.70
C GLN A 85 -0.69 -7.32 -13.70
N ILE A 86 -0.55 -6.03 -13.36
CA ILE A 86 -0.88 -4.88 -14.21
C ILE A 86 0.31 -3.95 -14.37
N SER A 87 0.34 -3.16 -15.45
CA SER A 87 1.38 -2.13 -15.64
C SER A 87 1.13 -0.93 -14.70
N LEU A 88 2.14 -0.59 -13.90
CA LEU A 88 2.16 0.63 -13.07
C LEU A 88 3.01 1.74 -13.71
N SER A 89 3.07 1.81 -15.05
CA SER A 89 3.98 2.70 -15.78
C SER A 89 3.78 4.20 -15.53
N HIS A 90 2.66 4.59 -14.94
CA HIS A 90 2.36 5.96 -14.53
C HIS A 90 2.97 6.32 -13.15
N ILE A 91 3.42 5.33 -12.37
CA ILE A 91 4.17 5.52 -11.12
C ILE A 91 5.63 5.16 -11.41
N THR A 92 6.54 6.10 -11.15
CA THR A 92 7.98 5.83 -11.23
C THR A 92 8.63 6.12 -9.89
N GLY A 93 9.68 5.37 -9.56
CA GLY A 93 10.47 5.62 -8.35
C GLY A 93 11.03 7.05 -8.35
N GLU A 94 11.40 7.58 -9.52
CA GLU A 94 11.88 8.95 -9.66
C GLU A 94 10.84 9.99 -9.24
N ASN A 95 9.59 9.85 -9.69
CA ASN A 95 8.51 10.78 -9.34
C ASN A 95 8.19 10.72 -7.85
N VAL A 96 8.16 9.52 -7.27
CA VAL A 96 7.94 9.32 -5.84
C VAL A 96 9.03 10.01 -5.03
N ILE A 97 10.31 9.78 -5.33
CA ILE A 97 11.45 10.40 -4.63
C ILE A 97 11.49 11.92 -4.81
N ARG A 98 11.07 12.43 -5.97
CA ARG A 98 10.94 13.87 -6.21
C ARG A 98 9.79 14.51 -5.44
N GLY A 99 8.96 13.74 -4.75
CA GLY A 99 7.82 14.27 -4.01
C GLY A 99 6.59 14.55 -4.88
N ASP A 100 6.50 13.91 -6.06
CA ASP A 100 5.33 14.03 -6.93
C ASP A 100 4.10 13.51 -6.20
N LYS A 101 3.15 14.42 -5.93
CA LYS A 101 2.04 14.11 -5.04
C LYS A 101 1.16 13.02 -5.61
N ASP A 102 0.89 13.03 -6.92
CA ASP A 102 -0.01 12.06 -7.51
C ASP A 102 0.64 10.67 -7.48
N SER A 103 1.89 10.54 -7.91
CA SER A 103 2.64 9.27 -7.79
C SER A 103 2.67 8.72 -6.36
N ILE A 104 2.84 9.58 -5.34
CA ILE A 104 2.81 9.16 -3.92
C ILE A 104 1.42 8.69 -3.50
N LYS A 105 0.34 9.43 -3.82
CA LYS A 105 -1.04 9.02 -3.49
C LYS A 105 -1.35 7.66 -4.08
N ASN A 106 -1.05 7.54 -5.36
CA ASN A 106 -1.32 6.36 -6.16
C ASN A 106 -0.60 5.13 -5.58
N LEU A 107 0.66 5.29 -5.17
CA LEU A 107 1.39 4.20 -4.53
C LEU A 107 0.85 3.87 -3.14
N LEU A 108 0.41 4.87 -2.36
CA LEU A 108 -0.27 4.65 -1.08
C LEU A 108 -1.62 3.94 -1.25
N GLU A 109 -2.41 4.26 -2.28
CA GLU A 109 -3.67 3.57 -2.60
C GLU A 109 -3.43 2.09 -2.89
N ILE A 110 -2.38 1.79 -3.67
CA ILE A 110 -1.99 0.40 -3.95
C ILE A 110 -1.68 -0.33 -2.65
N PHE A 111 -0.89 0.27 -1.76
CA PHE A 111 -0.55 -0.35 -0.48
C PHE A 111 -1.74 -0.51 0.47
N ASP A 112 -2.63 0.50 0.56
CA ASP A 112 -3.82 0.43 1.42
C ASP A 112 -4.75 -0.69 0.96
N GLY A 113 -4.99 -0.77 -0.35
CA GLY A 113 -5.77 -1.81 -0.96
C GLY A 113 -5.17 -3.21 -0.83
N LEU A 114 -3.84 -3.35 -1.01
CA LEU A 114 -3.15 -4.63 -0.78
C LEU A 114 -3.22 -5.09 0.67
N LEU A 115 -3.09 -4.15 1.62
CA LEU A 115 -3.19 -4.47 3.04
C LEU A 115 -4.62 -4.89 3.43
N GLU A 116 -5.64 -4.25 2.86
CA GLU A 116 -7.03 -4.64 3.04
C GLU A 116 -7.28 -6.06 2.48
N TYR A 117 -6.82 -6.33 1.25
CA TYR A 117 -6.89 -7.65 0.62
C TYR A 117 -6.29 -8.76 1.49
N LEU A 118 -5.04 -8.57 1.95
CA LEU A 118 -4.34 -9.58 2.74
C LEU A 118 -5.02 -9.82 4.10
N LYS A 119 -5.67 -8.80 4.67
CA LYS A 119 -6.44 -8.96 5.92
C LYS A 119 -7.71 -9.76 5.72
N GLU A 120 -8.42 -9.53 4.62
CA GLU A 120 -9.63 -10.30 4.28
C GLU A 120 -9.30 -11.78 4.06
N GLU A 121 -8.24 -12.08 3.29
CA GLU A 121 -7.79 -13.46 3.06
C GLU A 121 -7.42 -14.19 4.37
N MET A 122 -6.70 -13.52 5.28
CA MET A 122 -6.36 -14.10 6.59
C MET A 122 -7.60 -14.38 7.46
N ILE A 123 -8.67 -13.60 7.31
CA ILE A 123 -9.91 -13.79 8.06
C ILE A 123 -10.73 -14.95 7.47
N GLU A 124 -10.81 -15.03 6.14
CA GLU A 124 -11.51 -16.10 5.40
C GLU A 124 -10.88 -17.47 5.61
N GLU A 125 -9.54 -17.58 5.67
CA GLU A 125 -8.85 -18.83 5.99
C GLU A 125 -9.21 -19.38 7.38
N SER A 126 -9.60 -18.52 8.33
CA SER A 126 -10.04 -18.95 9.67
C SER A 126 -11.53 -19.32 9.76
N GLN A 127 -12.33 -18.94 8.76
CA GLN A 127 -13.78 -19.14 8.70
C GLN A 127 -14.17 -19.91 7.44
N ASN A 128 -13.87 -21.21 7.42
CA ASN A 128 -14.21 -22.08 6.30
C ASN A 128 -15.71 -22.03 5.92
N GLY A 129 -16.00 -21.59 4.69
CA GLY A 129 -17.16 -22.01 3.91
C GLY A 129 -18.10 -20.90 3.41
N GLY A 130 -17.71 -20.18 2.35
CA GLY A 130 -18.67 -19.34 1.63
C GLY A 130 -18.09 -18.59 0.43
N SER A 131 -18.35 -19.10 -0.78
CA SER A 131 -18.19 -18.42 -2.07
C SER A 131 -16.81 -17.85 -2.39
N HIS A 132 -16.01 -18.64 -3.10
CA HIS A 132 -14.74 -18.30 -3.71
C HIS A 132 -14.91 -17.19 -4.79
N HIS A 133 -15.09 -15.95 -4.36
CA HIS A 133 -14.94 -14.77 -5.20
C HIS A 133 -13.58 -14.21 -4.86
N SER A 134 -12.55 -14.53 -5.65
CA SER A 134 -11.18 -14.07 -5.40
C SER A 134 -11.18 -12.54 -5.26
N PRO A 135 -11.00 -12.00 -4.05
CA PRO A 135 -11.05 -10.55 -3.81
C PRO A 135 -9.97 -9.84 -4.65
N PHE A 136 -8.92 -10.59 -5.02
CA PHE A 136 -7.83 -10.18 -5.89
C PHE A 136 -8.25 -9.78 -7.31
N LEU A 137 -9.18 -10.51 -7.92
CA LEU A 137 -9.68 -10.16 -9.25
C LEU A 137 -10.52 -8.87 -9.18
N PHE A 138 -11.24 -8.66 -8.09
CA PHE A 138 -11.99 -7.42 -7.88
C PHE A 138 -11.04 -6.24 -7.63
N PHE A 139 -9.98 -6.46 -6.84
CA PHE A 139 -8.94 -5.48 -6.58
C PHE A 139 -8.22 -5.06 -7.87
N SER A 140 -7.77 -6.04 -8.68
CA SER A 140 -7.11 -5.79 -9.97
C SER A 140 -8.02 -5.10 -10.98
N VAL A 141 -9.30 -5.50 -11.08
CA VAL A 141 -10.27 -4.87 -12.00
C VAL A 141 -10.62 -3.45 -11.56
N PHE A 142 -10.79 -3.19 -10.25
CA PHE A 142 -11.08 -1.85 -9.75
C PHE A 142 -9.89 -0.90 -9.96
N PHE A 143 -8.66 -1.38 -9.77
CA PHE A 143 -7.45 -0.62 -10.06
C PHE A 143 -7.27 -0.33 -11.56
N CYS A 144 -7.55 -1.30 -12.44
CA CYS A 144 -7.50 -1.12 -13.91
C CYS A 144 -8.47 -0.05 -14.46
N TYR A 145 -9.55 0.29 -13.73
CA TYR A 145 -10.54 1.27 -14.18
C TYR A 145 -10.34 2.68 -13.60
N ASN A 146 -9.56 2.82 -12.53
CA ASN A 146 -9.30 4.11 -11.89
C ASN A 146 -7.90 4.66 -12.24
N PHE A 147 -7.13 3.95 -13.07
CA PHE A 147 -5.75 4.27 -13.44
C PHE A 147 -5.44 3.99 -14.90
#